data_AF-A0A1W6N4L8-F1
#
_entry.id   AF-A0A1W6N4L8-F1
#
_cell.length_a   1.000
_cell.length_b   1.000
_cell.length_c   1.000
_cell.angle_alpha   90.00
_cell.angle_beta   90.00
_cell.angle_gamma   90.00
#
_symmetry.space_group_name_H-M   'P 1'
#
loop_
_entity.id
_entity.type
_entity.pdbx_description
1 polymer ?
#
loop_
_entity_poly.entity_id
_entity_poly.type
_entity_poly.pdbx_seq_one_letter_code
_entity_poly.pdbx_strand_id
1 'polypeptide(L)'
;MLSLDLTKDACKFWRSLDSKQYKQISNKILSLLEDPAPSDLKALQGNDQNFFRVDVGEFRIIYRIEASTLKLALIGRRNDDTVYKQFKRKY
;
A
#
# COMPACT_ATOMS: atom_id res chain seq x y z
N MET A 1 2.65 6.23 -17.08
CA MET A 1 2.21 5.01 -16.38
C MET A 1 3.37 4.53 -15.54
N LEU A 2 3.19 4.43 -14.21
CA LEU A 2 4.23 3.93 -13.33
C LEU A 2 4.34 2.40 -13.42
N SER A 3 5.52 1.87 -13.11
CA SER A 3 5.68 0.42 -12.94
C SER A 3 5.16 -0.01 -11.57
N LEU A 4 4.40 -1.10 -11.52
CA LEU A 4 3.91 -1.67 -10.26
C LEU A 4 4.90 -2.70 -9.72
N ASP A 5 5.38 -2.50 -8.49
CA ASP A 5 6.22 -3.46 -7.80
C ASP A 5 5.58 -3.81 -6.45
N LEU A 6 5.27 -5.09 -6.26
CA LEU A 6 4.57 -5.63 -5.12
C LEU A 6 5.52 -6.53 -4.33
N THR A 7 5.68 -6.28 -3.03
CA THR A 7 6.38 -7.24 -2.19
C THR A 7 5.61 -8.57 -2.12
N LYS A 8 6.33 -9.66 -1.85
CA LYS A 8 5.73 -10.99 -1.67
C LYS A 8 4.63 -10.98 -0.59
N ASP A 9 4.82 -10.23 0.49
CA ASP A 9 3.85 -10.13 1.59
C ASP A 9 2.59 -9.37 1.16
N ALA A 10 2.74 -8.23 0.48
CA ALA A 10 1.61 -7.48 -0.06
C ALA A 10 0.81 -8.31 -1.06
N CYS A 11 1.50 -9.03 -1.96
CA CYS A 11 0.86 -9.92 -2.94
C CYS A 11 0.11 -11.08 -2.27
N LYS A 12 0.72 -11.73 -1.27
CA LYS A 12 0.09 -12.81 -0.50
C LYS A 12 -1.15 -12.33 0.24
N PHE A 13 -1.07 -11.16 0.89
CA PHE A 13 -2.20 -10.58 1.57
C PHE A 13 -3.31 -10.23 0.58
N TRP A 14 -2.99 -9.51 -0.50
CA TRP A 14 -3.95 -9.13 -1.53
C TRP A 14 -4.71 -10.33 -2.11
N ARG A 15 -4.01 -11.42 -2.41
CA ARG A 15 -4.63 -12.67 -2.90
C ARG A 15 -5.49 -13.40 -1.88
N SER A 16 -5.26 -13.17 -0.58
CA SER A 16 -6.04 -13.79 0.50
C SER A 16 -7.38 -13.10 0.77
N LEU A 17 -7.64 -11.96 0.12
CA LEU A 17 -8.85 -11.17 0.35
C LEU A 17 -10.04 -11.68 -0.45
N ASP A 18 -11.23 -11.48 0.11
CA ASP A 18 -12.50 -11.75 -0.57
C ASP A 18 -12.65 -10.92 -1.85
N SER A 19 -13.44 -11.42 -2.80
CA SER A 19 -13.59 -10.83 -4.15
C SER A 19 -13.96 -9.34 -4.13
N LYS A 20 -14.77 -8.91 -3.15
CA LYS A 20 -15.14 -7.49 -2.98
C LYS A 20 -13.95 -6.63 -2.56
N GLN A 21 -13.19 -7.09 -1.58
CA GLN A 21 -12.04 -6.38 -1.02
C GLN A 21 -10.88 -6.36 -2.03
N TYR A 22 -10.63 -7.50 -2.68
CA TYR A 22 -9.68 -7.61 -3.79
C TYR A 22 -9.96 -6.54 -4.83
N LYS A 23 -11.20 -6.45 -5.33
CA LYS A 23 -11.60 -5.48 -6.37
C LYS A 23 -11.42 -4.03 -5.90
N GLN A 24 -11.77 -3.71 -4.65
CA GLN A 24 -11.55 -2.36 -4.09
C GLN A 24 -10.08 -1.96 -4.08
N ILE A 25 -9.20 -2.86 -3.64
CA ILE A 25 -7.75 -2.61 -3.58
C ILE A 25 -7.17 -2.53 -4.98
N SER A 26 -7.55 -3.43 -5.89
CA SER A 26 -7.11 -3.42 -7.30
C SER A 26 -7.43 -2.09 -7.96
N ASN A 27 -8.66 -1.59 -7.78
CA ASN A 27 -9.08 -0.30 -8.33
C ASN A 27 -8.25 0.84 -7.75
N LYS A 28 -7.97 0.83 -6.43
CA LYS A 28 -7.12 1.86 -5.84
C LYS A 28 -5.68 1.78 -6.37
N ILE A 29 -5.10 0.59 -6.50
CA ILE A 29 -3.75 0.41 -7.05
C ILE A 29 -3.69 0.93 -8.49
N LEU A 30 -4.68 0.62 -9.33
CA LEU A 30 -4.77 1.15 -10.68
C LEU A 30 -4.81 2.69 -10.68
N SER A 31 -5.66 3.29 -9.84
CA SER A 31 -5.69 4.75 -9.69
C SER A 31 -4.36 5.32 -9.22
N LEU A 32 -3.62 4.62 -8.35
CA LEU A 32 -2.27 5.04 -7.91
C LEU A 32 -1.20 4.94 -9.00
N LEU A 33 -1.39 4.07 -10.00
CA LEU A 33 -0.48 3.97 -11.14
C LEU A 33 -0.68 5.11 -12.15
N GLU A 34 -1.89 5.66 -12.20
CA GLU A 34 -2.25 6.84 -12.98
C GLU A 34 -1.91 8.14 -12.24
N ASP A 35 -2.36 8.24 -10.98
CA ASP A 35 -2.11 9.35 -10.06
C ASP A 35 -1.51 8.85 -8.73
N PRO A 36 -0.18 8.87 -8.59
CA PRO A 36 0.52 8.32 -7.42
C PRO A 36 0.36 9.15 -6.15
N ALA A 37 -0.12 10.39 -6.25
CA ALA A 37 -0.25 11.32 -5.14
C ALA A 37 -1.71 11.82 -5.01
N PRO A 38 -2.66 10.93 -4.71
CA PRO A 38 -4.04 11.33 -4.52
C PRO A 38 -4.18 12.28 -3.33
N SER A 39 -5.22 13.10 -3.31
CA SER A 39 -5.47 14.09 -2.23
C SER A 39 -5.53 13.49 -0.81
N ASP A 40 -5.83 12.19 -0.68
CA ASP A 40 -5.89 11.46 0.59
C ASP A 40 -4.53 10.88 1.05
N LEU A 41 -3.44 11.20 0.35
CA LEU A 41 -2.08 10.77 0.66
C LEU A 41 -1.66 11.26 2.04
N LYS A 42 -1.19 10.35 2.90
CA LYS A 42 -0.56 10.71 4.17
C LYS A 42 0.84 10.13 4.23
N ALA A 43 1.83 10.98 4.51
CA ALA A 43 3.18 10.52 4.81
C ALA A 43 3.16 9.73 6.13
N LEU A 44 3.89 8.62 6.16
CA LEU A 44 4.14 7.86 7.38
C LEU A 44 5.22 8.58 8.18
N GLN A 45 4.82 9.23 9.27
CA GLN A 45 5.76 9.87 10.20
C GLN A 45 6.57 8.80 10.94
N GLY A 46 7.90 8.98 11.00
CA GLY A 46 8.80 8.12 11.77
C GLY A 46 9.76 7.24 10.97
N ASN A 47 9.81 7.37 9.63
CA ASN A 47 10.76 6.64 8.79
C ASN A 47 11.49 7.58 7.82
N ASP A 48 12.83 7.47 7.74
CA ASP A 48 13.70 8.21 6.81
C ASP A 48 13.47 7.92 5.31
N GLN A 49 12.64 6.93 4.98
CA GLN A 49 12.53 6.35 3.64
C GLN A 49 11.33 6.85 2.80
N ASN A 50 10.70 7.98 3.15
CA ASN A 50 9.60 8.59 2.39
C ASN A 50 8.46 7.60 2.03
N PHE A 51 7.94 6.89 3.03
CA PHE A 51 6.78 6.03 2.85
C PHE A 51 5.47 6.81 2.96
N PHE A 52 4.52 6.43 2.13
CA PHE A 52 3.16 6.96 2.11
C PHE A 52 2.17 5.89 2.51
N ARG A 53 1.07 6.35 3.11
CA ARG A 53 -0.09 5.54 3.45
C ARG A 53 -1.31 6.10 2.75
N VAL A 54 -2.10 5.19 2.19
CA VAL A 54 -3.45 5.50 1.73
C VAL A 54 -4.45 4.52 2.35
N ASP A 55 -5.62 5.04 2.70
CA ASP A 55 -6.71 4.26 3.26
C ASP A 55 -7.64 3.81 2.12
N VAL A 56 -8.04 2.53 2.15
CA VAL A 56 -8.94 1.91 1.15
C VAL A 56 -10.01 1.12 1.88
N GLY A 57 -11.12 1.77 2.19
CA GLY A 57 -12.17 1.19 3.02
C GLY A 57 -11.62 0.76 4.39
N GLU A 58 -11.63 -0.55 4.65
CA GLU A 58 -11.13 -1.14 5.91
C GLU A 58 -9.63 -1.48 5.88
N PHE A 59 -8.95 -1.21 4.76
CA PHE A 59 -7.55 -1.53 4.54
C PHE A 59 -6.67 -0.28 4.50
N ARG A 60 -5.39 -0.49 4.79
CA ARG A 60 -4.31 0.48 4.65
C ARG A 60 -3.27 -0.09 3.71
N ILE A 61 -2.86 0.72 2.76
CA ILE A 61 -1.81 0.40 1.81
C ILE A 61 -0.63 1.31 2.12
N ILE A 62 0.52 0.70 2.41
CA ILE A 62 1.79 1.41 2.55
C ILE A 62 2.56 1.22 1.26
N TYR A 63 2.93 2.33 0.65
CA TYR A 63 3.69 2.35 -0.59
C TYR A 63 4.73 3.45 -0.57
N ARG A 64 5.67 3.37 -1.50
CA ARG A 64 6.60 4.46 -1.82
C ARG A 64 6.73 4.58 -3.32
N ILE A 65 7.11 5.77 -3.77
CA ILE A 65 7.37 6.04 -5.18
C ILE A 65 8.88 6.15 -5.30
N GLU A 66 9.48 5.32 -6.14
CA GLU A 66 10.93 5.30 -6.35
C GLU A 66 11.21 5.46 -7.86
N ALA A 67 11.78 6.61 -8.24
CA ALA A 67 11.96 7.07 -9.62
C ALA A 67 10.67 7.11 -10.45
N SER A 68 10.23 5.97 -10.98
CA SER A 68 9.02 5.80 -11.78
C SER A 68 8.28 4.49 -11.45
N THR A 69 8.54 3.94 -10.26
CA THR A 69 7.97 2.67 -9.80
C THR A 69 7.18 2.89 -8.52
N LEU A 70 5.92 2.47 -8.54
CA LEU A 70 5.07 2.40 -7.37
C LEU A 70 5.38 1.10 -6.61
N LYS A 71 6.16 1.20 -5.53
CA LYS A 71 6.52 0.07 -4.67
C LYS A 71 5.51 -0.07 -3.54
N LEU A 72 4.66 -1.09 -3.62
CA LEU A 72 3.73 -1.49 -2.58
C LEU A 72 4.45 -2.33 -1.54
N ALA A 73 4.76 -1.71 -0.40
CA ALA A 73 5.50 -2.33 0.68
C ALA A 73 4.63 -3.35 1.40
N LEU A 74 3.46 -2.93 1.89
CA LEU A 74 2.57 -3.74 2.72
C LEU A 74 1.10 -3.33 2.56
N ILE A 75 0.20 -4.30 2.72
CA ILE A 75 -1.25 -4.10 2.77
C ILE A 75 -1.75 -4.78 4.04
N GLY A 76 -2.64 -4.13 4.78
CA GLY A 76 -3.37 -4.82 5.84
C GLY A 76 -4.55 -4.03 6.40
N ARG A 77 -5.24 -4.63 7.38
CA ARG A 77 -6.49 -4.09 7.94
C ARG A 77 -6.24 -2.95 8.92
N ARG A 78 -7.17 -1.99 9.00
CA ARG A 78 -7.10 -0.84 9.92
C ARG A 78 -7.01 -1.25 11.40
N ASN A 79 -7.67 -2.35 11.78
CA ASN A 79 -7.82 -2.73 13.20
C ASN A 79 -6.69 -3.60 13.75
N ASP A 80 -5.75 -4.04 12.90
CA ASP A 80 -4.89 -5.15 13.27
C ASP A 80 -3.50 -4.70 13.76
N ASP A 81 -3.09 -3.44 13.52
CA ASP A 81 -1.75 -2.87 13.79
C ASP A 81 -0.54 -3.70 13.31
N THR A 82 -0.79 -4.90 12.78
CA THR A 82 0.18 -5.86 12.25
C THR A 82 0.89 -5.29 11.05
N VAL A 83 0.23 -4.41 10.28
CA VAL A 83 0.86 -3.64 9.22
C VAL A 83 2.06 -2.85 9.75
N TYR A 84 1.91 -2.13 10.87
CA TYR A 84 3.01 -1.36 11.45
C TYR A 84 4.09 -2.25 12.07
N LYS A 85 3.69 -3.37 12.69
CA LYS A 85 4.64 -4.35 13.24
C LYS A 85 5.48 -5.03 12.15
N GLN A 86 4.86 -5.42 11.04
CA GLN A 86 5.56 -6.00 9.88
C GLN A 86 6.43 -4.95 9.19
N PHE A 87 5.95 -3.71 9.11
CA PHE A 87 6.70 -2.61 8.52
C PHE A 87 7.98 -2.31 9.32
N LYS A 88 7.89 -2.11 10.64
CA LYS A 88 9.06 -1.88 11.53
C LYS A 88 10.09 -3.01 11.54
N ARG A 89 9.69 -4.24 11.22
CA ARG A 89 10.63 -5.39 11.14
C ARG A 89 11.42 -5.39 9.84
N LYS A 90 10.93 -4.71 8.81
CA LYS A 90 11.42 -4.83 7.43
C LYS A 90 12.08 -3.54 6.92
N TYR A 91 11.76 -2.40 7.54
CA TYR A 91 12.22 -1.05 7.20
C TYR A 91 12.43 -0.23 8.47
#